data_AF-A0A9X1WUH9-F1
#
_entry.id   AF-A0A9X1WUH9-F1
#
_cell.length_a   1.000
_cell.length_b   1.000
_cell.length_c   1.000
_cell.angle_alpha   90.00
_cell.angle_beta   90.00
_cell.angle_gamma   90.00
#
_symmetry.space_group_name_H-M   'P 1'
#
loop_
_entity.id
_entity.type
_entity.pdbx_description
1 polymer ?
#
loop_
_entity_poly.entity_id
_entity_poly.type
_entity_poly.pdbx_seq_one_letter_code
_entity_poly.pdbx_strand_id
1 'polypeptide(L)'
;MVIAFSSVACNSQNKANTKEINEIKVNIGKSKDVVFKNLGLEEGKEIEQFNGKAGIYAFKKQHNLYGEPLTLALTFDLNNDKMYGFMYVKGFTDHHNKDAYDLSKKLYTNLNKAFGESTTNPGISNRISKIPSYEDLPKSAEYFDSWKVDDGLDVELRLNIVGDQNSNISVTYKVNTSPEDWNK
;
A
#
# COMPACT_ATOMS: atom_id res chain seq x y z
N MET A 1 1.51 -27.91 32.66
CA MET A 1 1.73 -26.53 32.17
C MET A 1 1.76 -26.58 30.66
N VAL A 2 0.64 -26.24 30.00
CA VAL A 2 0.53 -26.32 28.53
C VAL A 2 1.13 -25.07 27.94
N ILE A 3 2.20 -25.24 27.17
CA ILE A 3 2.75 -24.21 26.29
C ILE A 3 1.85 -24.19 25.04
N ALA A 4 1.02 -23.16 24.90
CA ALA A 4 0.27 -22.93 23.67
C ALA A 4 1.00 -21.88 22.83
N PHE A 5 1.71 -22.34 21.79
CA PHE A 5 2.28 -21.49 20.76
C PHE A 5 1.18 -20.86 19.90
N SER A 6 0.96 -19.56 20.05
CA SER A 6 0.11 -18.74 19.18
C SER A 6 0.88 -18.30 17.93
N SER A 7 1.16 -19.21 17.00
CA SER A 7 1.84 -18.88 15.72
C SER A 7 0.95 -19.02 14.46
N VAL A 8 -0.33 -19.37 14.62
CA VAL A 8 -1.20 -19.70 13.47
C VAL A 8 -1.82 -18.48 12.77
N ALA A 9 -1.93 -17.32 13.44
CA ALA A 9 -2.61 -16.14 12.88
C ALA A 9 -1.81 -15.41 11.79
N CYS A 10 -0.48 -15.35 11.92
CA CYS A 10 0.36 -14.58 10.99
C CYS A 10 0.49 -15.25 9.61
N ASN A 11 0.43 -16.58 9.56
CA ASN A 11 0.55 -17.33 8.31
C ASN A 11 -0.74 -17.30 7.47
N SER A 12 -1.91 -17.33 8.12
CA SER A 12 -3.20 -17.23 7.42
C SER A 12 -3.44 -15.83 6.87
N GLN A 13 -3.10 -14.79 7.64
CA GLN A 13 -3.18 -13.39 7.19
C GLN A 13 -2.28 -13.12 5.98
N ASN A 14 -1.03 -13.58 6.01
CA ASN A 14 -0.14 -13.43 4.86
C ASN A 14 -0.69 -14.10 3.60
N LYS A 15 -1.23 -15.32 3.71
CA LYS A 15 -1.87 -16.01 2.58
C LYS A 15 -3.10 -15.28 2.05
N ALA A 16 -3.92 -14.72 2.94
CA ALA A 16 -5.10 -13.94 2.55
C ALA A 16 -4.70 -12.65 1.79
N ASN A 17 -3.69 -11.93 2.29
CA ASN A 17 -3.19 -10.73 1.61
C ASN A 17 -2.59 -11.07 0.25
N THR A 18 -1.77 -12.13 0.16
CA THR A 18 -1.21 -12.57 -1.13
C THR A 18 -2.31 -12.90 -2.14
N LYS A 19 -3.41 -13.52 -1.71
CA LYS A 19 -4.55 -13.80 -2.59
C LYS A 19 -5.20 -12.51 -3.10
N GLU A 20 -5.56 -11.58 -2.20
CA GLU A 20 -6.19 -10.30 -2.59
C GLU A 20 -5.26 -9.48 -3.51
N ILE A 21 -3.98 -9.36 -3.16
CA ILE A 21 -2.95 -8.70 -3.97
C ILE A 21 -2.90 -9.33 -5.37
N ASN A 22 -2.92 -10.66 -5.48
CA ASN A 22 -2.90 -11.35 -6.78
C ASN A 22 -4.19 -11.12 -7.59
N GLU A 23 -5.36 -11.16 -6.95
CA GLU A 23 -6.66 -10.88 -7.59
C GLU A 23 -6.73 -9.46 -8.15
N ILE A 24 -6.14 -8.49 -7.46
CA ILE A 24 -6.05 -7.11 -7.93
C ILE A 24 -4.99 -6.98 -9.02
N LYS A 25 -3.80 -7.56 -8.82
CA LYS A 25 -2.66 -7.49 -9.73
C LYS A 25 -2.97 -7.97 -11.14
N VAL A 26 -3.77 -9.03 -11.31
CA VAL A 26 -4.15 -9.56 -12.64
C VAL A 26 -4.99 -8.58 -13.47
N ASN A 27 -5.37 -7.43 -12.92
CA ASN A 27 -6.10 -6.39 -13.60
C ASN A 27 -5.21 -5.25 -14.14
N ILE A 28 -3.91 -5.24 -13.81
CA ILE A 28 -2.95 -4.29 -14.37
C ILE A 28 -2.93 -4.41 -15.90
N GLY A 29 -2.90 -3.27 -16.59
CA GLY A 29 -2.97 -3.14 -18.04
C GLY A 29 -4.39 -3.17 -18.63
N LYS A 30 -5.41 -3.54 -17.85
CA LYS A 30 -6.82 -3.56 -18.30
C LYS A 30 -7.47 -2.20 -18.09
N SER A 31 -8.47 -1.89 -18.92
CA SER A 31 -9.26 -0.66 -18.80
C SER A 31 -10.15 -0.67 -17.54
N LYS A 32 -10.54 0.52 -17.07
CA LYS A 32 -11.36 0.70 -15.86
C LYS A 32 -12.60 -0.19 -15.84
N ASP A 33 -13.36 -0.20 -16.93
CA ASP A 33 -14.59 -0.99 -17.02
C ASP A 33 -14.34 -2.49 -16.89
N VAL A 34 -13.24 -2.99 -17.46
CA VAL A 34 -12.86 -4.40 -17.36
C VAL A 34 -12.41 -4.72 -15.93
N VAL A 35 -11.64 -3.84 -15.30
CA VAL A 35 -11.22 -4.02 -13.89
C VAL A 35 -12.43 -4.06 -12.97
N PHE A 36 -13.36 -3.11 -13.11
CA PHE A 36 -14.56 -3.02 -12.27
C PHE A 36 -15.44 -4.26 -12.46
N LYS A 37 -15.61 -4.72 -13.71
CA LYS A 37 -16.33 -5.97 -13.98
C LYS A 37 -15.65 -7.19 -13.34
N ASN A 38 -14.33 -7.33 -13.47
CA ASN A 38 -13.59 -8.47 -12.92
C ASN A 38 -13.64 -8.53 -11.39
N LEU A 39 -13.65 -7.36 -10.75
CA LEU A 39 -13.69 -7.23 -9.29
C LEU A 39 -15.12 -7.11 -8.73
N GLY A 40 -16.15 -7.11 -9.59
CA GLY A 40 -17.54 -6.98 -9.19
C GLY A 40 -17.86 -5.63 -8.53
N LEU A 41 -17.34 -4.55 -9.11
CA LEU A 41 -17.45 -3.19 -8.57
C LEU A 41 -18.40 -2.35 -9.42
N GLU A 42 -19.25 -1.57 -8.75
CA GLU A 42 -20.05 -0.52 -9.34
C GLU A 42 -19.61 0.83 -8.78
N GLU A 43 -19.29 1.77 -9.68
CA GLU A 43 -18.89 3.13 -9.30
C GLU A 43 -20.04 3.82 -8.55
N GLY A 44 -19.73 4.43 -7.41
CA GLY A 44 -20.72 5.05 -6.52
C GLY A 44 -21.33 4.09 -5.49
N LYS A 45 -21.22 2.77 -5.65
CA LYS A 45 -21.67 1.78 -4.65
C LYS A 45 -20.51 1.15 -3.90
N GLU A 46 -19.68 0.35 -4.55
CA GLU A 46 -18.54 -0.35 -3.92
C GLU A 46 -17.25 0.46 -3.99
N ILE A 47 -17.11 1.30 -5.00
CA ILE A 47 -15.90 2.07 -5.27
C ILE A 47 -16.25 3.50 -5.70
N GLU A 48 -15.44 4.50 -5.35
CA GLU A 48 -15.66 5.90 -5.74
C GLU A 48 -14.34 6.66 -5.91
N GLN A 49 -14.39 7.82 -6.57
CA GLN A 49 -13.18 8.62 -6.80
C GLN A 49 -12.53 9.07 -5.49
N PHE A 50 -11.24 8.78 -5.34
CA PHE A 50 -10.53 9.01 -4.08
C PHE A 50 -10.13 10.47 -3.91
N ASN A 51 -10.74 11.18 -2.96
CA ASN A 51 -10.44 12.57 -2.61
C ASN A 51 -10.43 13.52 -3.84
N GLY A 52 -11.33 13.29 -4.79
CA GLY A 52 -11.43 14.09 -6.03
C GLY A 52 -10.24 13.95 -6.99
N LYS A 53 -9.32 13.01 -6.76
CA LYS A 53 -8.18 12.76 -7.64
C LYS A 53 -8.63 11.95 -8.85
N ALA A 54 -8.48 12.52 -10.05
CA ALA A 54 -8.72 11.79 -11.29
C ALA A 54 -7.84 10.54 -11.37
N GLY A 55 -8.40 9.44 -11.87
CA GLY A 55 -7.68 8.19 -12.06
C GLY A 55 -7.41 7.39 -10.79
N ILE A 56 -7.90 7.81 -9.62
CA ILE A 56 -7.78 7.03 -8.38
C ILE A 56 -9.17 6.74 -7.84
N TYR A 57 -9.47 5.45 -7.62
CA TYR A 57 -10.76 4.98 -7.17
C TYR A 57 -10.61 4.13 -5.90
N ALA A 58 -11.20 4.57 -4.80
CA ALA A 58 -11.11 3.90 -3.50
C ALA A 58 -12.36 3.06 -3.22
N PHE A 59 -12.12 1.87 -2.66
CA PHE A 59 -13.18 1.02 -2.15
C PHE A 59 -13.83 1.69 -0.93
N LYS A 60 -15.15 1.65 -0.86
CA LYS A 60 -15.88 2.21 0.29
C LYS A 60 -15.71 1.37 1.56
N LYS A 61 -15.49 0.06 1.40
CA LYS A 61 -15.17 -0.84 2.51
C LYS A 61 -13.68 -0.77 2.85
N GLN A 62 -13.36 -1.02 4.12
CA GLN A 62 -11.97 -1.23 4.53
C GLN A 62 -11.48 -2.60 4.07
N HIS A 63 -10.22 -2.66 3.65
CA HIS A 63 -9.51 -3.87 3.28
C HIS A 63 -8.42 -4.17 4.30
N ASN A 64 -8.08 -5.44 4.46
CA ASN A 64 -7.08 -5.85 5.45
C ASN A 64 -5.72 -6.03 4.76
N LEU A 65 -4.71 -5.32 5.23
CA LEU A 65 -3.31 -5.53 4.83
C LEU A 65 -2.49 -5.88 6.07
N TYR A 66 -2.00 -7.11 6.14
CA TYR A 66 -1.20 -7.64 7.26
C TYR A 66 -1.86 -7.47 8.65
N GLY A 67 -3.17 -7.67 8.71
CA GLY A 67 -3.97 -7.53 9.92
C GLY A 67 -4.51 -6.12 10.15
N GLU A 68 -4.13 -5.15 9.32
CA GLU A 68 -4.49 -3.75 9.50
C GLU A 68 -5.61 -3.32 8.54
N PRO A 69 -6.67 -2.64 9.03
CA PRO A 69 -7.69 -2.06 8.17
C PRO A 69 -7.15 -0.79 7.49
N LEU A 70 -7.11 -0.80 6.16
CA LEU A 70 -6.75 0.33 5.31
C LEU A 70 -7.77 0.49 4.17
N THR A 71 -7.85 1.70 3.61
CA THR A 71 -8.59 1.95 2.38
C THR A 71 -7.77 1.43 1.21
N LEU A 72 -8.34 0.51 0.43
CA LEU A 72 -7.76 0.10 -0.85
C LEU A 72 -8.21 1.06 -1.96
N ALA A 73 -7.30 1.43 -2.85
CA ALA A 73 -7.61 2.22 -4.04
C ALA A 73 -6.91 1.67 -5.28
N LEU A 74 -7.58 1.72 -6.42
CA LEU A 74 -7.08 1.36 -7.74
C LEU A 74 -6.60 2.62 -8.46
N THR A 75 -5.50 2.52 -9.22
CA THR A 75 -4.93 3.64 -9.96
C THR A 75 -4.91 3.37 -11.47
N PHE A 76 -5.44 4.32 -12.24
CA PHE A 76 -5.61 4.28 -13.68
C PHE A 76 -4.90 5.44 -14.36
N ASP A 77 -4.26 5.16 -15.50
CA ASP A 77 -3.63 6.17 -16.32
C ASP A 77 -4.70 7.04 -16.98
N LEU A 78 -4.55 8.36 -16.87
CA LEU A 78 -5.56 9.31 -17.36
C LEU A 78 -5.67 9.36 -18.88
N ASN A 79 -4.62 8.94 -19.60
CA ASN A 79 -4.56 9.04 -21.06
C ASN A 79 -5.15 7.80 -21.74
N ASN A 80 -4.94 6.61 -21.15
CA ASN A 80 -5.33 5.35 -21.78
C ASN A 80 -6.30 4.50 -20.95
N ASP A 81 -6.73 4.98 -19.77
CA ASP A 81 -7.68 4.34 -18.84
C ASP A 81 -7.21 2.97 -18.31
N LYS A 82 -5.93 2.63 -18.45
CA LYS A 82 -5.39 1.34 -17.99
C LYS A 82 -4.96 1.41 -16.54
N MET A 83 -5.30 0.37 -15.80
CA MET A 83 -4.84 0.19 -14.42
C MET A 83 -3.32 -0.01 -14.41
N TYR A 84 -2.60 0.81 -13.66
CA TYR A 84 -1.14 0.71 -13.53
C TYR A 84 -0.68 0.30 -12.12
N GLY A 85 -1.63 0.17 -11.20
CA GLY A 85 -1.33 -0.14 -9.82
C GLY A 85 -2.53 0.00 -8.90
N PHE A 86 -2.25 -0.14 -7.61
CA PHE A 86 -3.19 0.02 -6.52
C PHE A 86 -2.43 0.39 -5.25
N MET A 87 -3.13 0.96 -4.27
CA MET A 87 -2.53 1.36 -3.00
C MET A 87 -3.46 1.07 -1.83
N TYR A 88 -2.88 0.71 -0.69
CA TYR A 88 -3.56 0.73 0.59
C TYR A 88 -3.16 2.00 1.31
N VAL A 89 -4.12 2.77 1.79
CA VAL A 89 -3.89 4.07 2.42
C VAL A 89 -4.60 4.20 3.76
N LYS A 90 -3.96 4.90 4.68
CA LYS A 90 -4.56 5.28 5.96
C LYS A 90 -4.12 6.67 6.36
N GLY A 91 -5.10 7.55 6.56
CA GLY A 91 -4.89 8.88 7.13
C GLY A 91 -5.00 8.83 8.65
N PHE A 92 -4.20 9.66 9.30
CA PHE A 92 -4.19 9.88 10.74
C PHE A 92 -4.36 11.37 10.97
N THR A 93 -5.40 11.77 11.68
CA THR A 93 -5.70 13.16 12.06
C THR A 93 -5.57 13.31 13.58
N ASP A 94 -5.85 14.49 14.13
CA ASP A 94 -6.05 14.70 15.58
C ASP A 94 -4.92 14.20 16.48
N HIS A 95 -3.67 14.43 16.05
CA HIS A 95 -2.44 14.07 16.79
C HIS A 95 -2.14 12.56 16.87
N HIS A 96 -2.70 11.76 15.97
CA HIS A 96 -2.40 10.33 15.83
C HIS A 96 -1.11 10.02 15.03
N ASN A 97 -0.14 10.94 14.99
CA ASN A 97 1.14 10.74 14.30
C ASN A 97 1.92 9.53 14.83
N LYS A 98 1.79 9.24 16.13
CA LYS A 98 2.42 8.06 16.74
C LYS A 98 1.86 6.75 16.19
N ASP A 99 0.56 6.68 15.94
CA ASP A 99 -0.08 5.50 15.37
C ASP A 99 0.36 5.30 13.92
N ALA A 100 0.56 6.39 13.16
CA ALA A 100 1.14 6.34 11.82
C ALA A 100 2.58 5.79 11.85
N TYR A 101 3.40 6.28 12.79
CA TYR A 101 4.75 5.80 13.00
C TYR A 101 4.77 4.29 13.34
N ASP A 102 4.00 3.86 14.34
CA ASP A 102 3.96 2.46 14.77
C ASP A 102 3.46 1.54 13.63
N LEU A 103 2.45 1.98 12.88
CA LEU A 103 1.96 1.26 11.71
C LEU A 103 3.04 1.14 10.62
N SER A 104 3.83 2.19 10.38
CA SER A 104 4.93 2.15 9.40
C SER A 104 5.95 1.06 9.73
N LYS A 105 6.33 0.92 11.02
CA LYS A 105 7.28 -0.11 11.46
C LYS A 105 6.69 -1.52 11.34
N LYS A 106 5.41 -1.66 11.65
CA LYS A 106 4.69 -2.94 11.49
C LYS A 106 4.61 -3.36 10.02
N LEU A 107 4.19 -2.46 9.13
CA LEU A 107 4.10 -2.74 7.70
C LEU A 107 5.48 -3.01 7.09
N TYR A 108 6.52 -2.26 7.48
CA TYR A 108 7.89 -2.51 7.05
C TYR A 108 8.35 -3.93 7.39
N THR A 109 8.08 -4.38 8.63
CA THR A 109 8.42 -5.74 9.07
C THR A 109 7.68 -6.81 8.25
N ASN A 110 6.40 -6.59 7.97
CA ASN A 110 5.60 -7.52 7.17
C ASN A 110 6.01 -7.56 5.70
N LEU A 111 6.32 -6.42 5.10
CA LEU A 111 6.83 -6.33 3.72
C LEU A 111 8.20 -7.01 3.61
N ASN A 112 9.09 -6.82 4.58
CA ASN A 112 10.36 -7.55 4.61
C ASN A 112 10.15 -9.07 4.72
N LYS A 113 9.17 -9.51 5.52
CA LYS A 113 8.82 -10.93 5.61
C LYS A 113 8.22 -11.48 4.31
N ALA A 114 7.50 -10.65 3.56
CA ALA A 114 6.84 -11.05 2.31
C ALA A 114 7.80 -11.06 1.11
N PHE A 115 8.70 -10.07 1.02
CA PHE A 115 9.48 -9.79 -0.20
C PHE A 115 11.01 -9.80 0.03
N GLY A 116 11.48 -10.05 1.25
CA GLY A 116 12.90 -10.00 1.58
C GLY A 116 13.38 -8.57 1.88
N GLU A 117 14.65 -8.28 1.69
CA GLU A 117 15.20 -6.97 2.00
C GLU A 117 14.70 -5.88 1.03
N SER A 118 14.54 -4.66 1.55
CA SER A 118 14.20 -3.49 0.74
C SER A 118 15.25 -3.24 -0.35
N THR A 119 14.77 -2.99 -1.56
CA THR A 119 15.58 -2.66 -2.75
C THR A 119 15.87 -1.16 -2.86
N THR A 120 15.36 -0.34 -1.94
CA THR A 120 15.67 1.09 -1.88
C THR A 120 17.16 1.31 -1.71
N ASN A 121 17.72 2.23 -2.52
CA ASN A 121 19.13 2.57 -2.49
C ASN A 121 19.59 2.87 -1.05
N PRO A 122 20.62 2.17 -0.53
CA PRO A 122 21.08 2.34 0.85
C PRO A 122 21.62 3.74 1.15
N GLY A 123 22.01 4.52 0.13
CA GLY A 123 22.43 5.92 0.27
C GLY A 123 21.29 6.90 0.54
N ILE A 124 20.02 6.49 0.40
CA ILE A 124 18.87 7.32 0.73
C ILE A 124 18.78 7.47 2.26
N SER A 125 18.65 8.71 2.72
CA SER A 125 18.63 9.07 4.14
C SER A 125 17.24 8.91 4.76
N ASN A 126 16.18 9.20 4.00
CA ASN A 126 14.80 9.14 4.47
C ASN A 126 14.16 7.75 4.27
N ARG A 127 14.89 6.71 4.67
CA ARG A 127 14.38 5.33 4.65
C ARG A 127 13.59 5.00 5.90
N ILE A 128 12.53 4.20 5.79
CA ILE A 128 11.78 3.69 6.96
C ILE A 128 12.65 2.79 7.83
N SER A 129 13.58 2.07 7.21
CA SER A 129 14.62 1.30 7.91
C SER A 129 15.52 2.16 8.81
N LYS A 130 15.65 3.46 8.53
CA LYS A 130 16.49 4.43 9.25
C LYS A 130 15.70 5.53 9.95
N ILE A 131 14.38 5.40 10.02
CA ILE A 131 13.52 6.38 10.69
C ILE A 131 13.96 6.56 12.15
N PRO A 132 14.12 7.80 12.65
CA PRO A 132 14.52 8.04 14.03
C PRO A 132 13.41 7.62 15.01
N SER A 133 13.67 7.79 16.30
CA SER A 133 12.63 7.58 17.31
C SER A 133 11.46 8.54 17.08
N TYR A 134 10.26 8.18 17.55
CA TYR A 134 9.07 9.02 17.36
C TYR A 134 9.26 10.43 17.91
N GLU A 135 9.89 10.57 19.08
CA GLU A 135 10.13 11.86 19.73
C GLU A 135 11.15 12.73 18.98
N ASP A 136 11.98 12.12 18.14
CA ASP A 136 12.99 12.79 17.32
C ASP A 136 12.49 13.08 15.89
N LEU A 137 11.24 12.74 15.58
CA LEU A 137 10.71 12.97 14.23
C LEU A 137 10.52 14.46 13.96
N PRO A 138 10.94 14.94 12.77
CA PRO A 138 10.58 16.26 12.34
C PRO A 138 9.06 16.37 12.20
N LYS A 139 8.52 17.56 12.50
CA LYS A 139 7.09 17.87 12.30
C LYS A 139 6.65 17.78 10.84
N SER A 140 7.59 17.79 9.90
CA SER A 140 7.32 17.55 8.48
C SER A 140 8.42 16.65 7.95
N ALA A 141 8.06 15.43 7.57
CA ALA A 141 9.01 14.44 7.11
C ALA A 141 8.32 13.40 6.24
N GLU A 142 9.09 12.85 5.32
CA GLU A 142 8.64 11.76 4.46
C GLU A 142 9.67 10.65 4.51
N TYR A 143 9.23 9.42 4.79
CA TYR A 143 10.07 8.24 4.79
C TYR A 143 9.50 7.17 3.87
N PHE A 144 10.36 6.45 3.15
CA PHE A 144 9.91 5.34 2.32
C PHE A 144 10.92 4.19 2.22
N ASP A 145 10.42 3.00 1.91
CA ASP A 145 11.20 1.87 1.45
C ASP A 145 10.41 1.13 0.37
N SER A 146 11.10 0.41 -0.51
CA SER A 146 10.54 -0.26 -1.69
C SER A 146 11.08 -1.68 -1.79
N TRP A 147 10.28 -2.57 -2.38
CA TRP A 147 10.64 -3.96 -2.63
C TRP A 147 10.19 -4.36 -4.03
N LYS A 148 10.87 -5.36 -4.59
CA LYS A 148 10.39 -6.05 -5.80
C LYS A 148 9.36 -7.10 -5.39
N VAL A 149 8.17 -7.04 -5.98
CA VAL A 149 7.16 -8.10 -5.83
C VAL A 149 7.45 -9.21 -6.83
N ASP A 150 7.66 -8.83 -8.09
CA ASP A 150 8.24 -9.65 -9.16
C ASP A 150 8.80 -8.76 -10.27
N ASP A 151 9.09 -9.34 -11.44
CA ASP A 151 9.76 -8.65 -12.54
C ASP A 151 8.97 -7.43 -13.07
N GLY A 152 7.64 -7.40 -12.92
CA GLY A 152 6.79 -6.35 -13.47
C GLY A 152 6.15 -5.44 -12.42
N LEU A 153 6.36 -5.68 -11.12
CA LEU A 153 5.67 -4.96 -10.05
C LEU A 153 6.59 -4.70 -8.85
N ASP A 154 6.62 -3.43 -8.45
CA ASP A 154 7.26 -3.00 -7.21
C ASP A 154 6.19 -2.63 -6.18
N VAL A 155 6.56 -2.74 -4.90
CA VAL A 155 5.76 -2.22 -3.78
C VAL A 155 6.57 -1.19 -3.00
N GLU A 156 5.94 -0.07 -2.66
CA GLU A 156 6.54 1.01 -1.87
C GLU A 156 5.70 1.27 -0.62
N LEU A 157 6.34 1.26 0.54
CA LEU A 157 5.76 1.76 1.79
C LEU A 157 6.24 3.20 2.00
N ARG A 158 5.30 4.11 2.26
CA ARG A 158 5.58 5.52 2.51
C ARG A 158 4.85 6.00 3.76
N LEU A 159 5.56 6.72 4.60
CA LEU A 159 5.04 7.51 5.72
C LEU A 159 5.26 8.99 5.40
N ASN A 160 4.18 9.78 5.45
CA ASN A 160 4.24 11.23 5.37
C ASN A 160 3.70 11.83 6.67
N ILE A 161 4.48 12.70 7.29
CA ILE A 161 4.13 13.45 8.50
C ILE A 161 3.96 14.91 8.09
N VAL A 162 2.82 15.51 8.44
CA VAL A 162 2.46 16.89 8.09
C VAL A 162 1.97 17.63 9.33
N GLY A 163 2.91 18.34 9.94
CA GLY A 163 2.70 19.04 11.21
C GLY A 163 2.46 18.09 12.38
N ASP A 164 1.93 18.64 13.47
CA ASP A 164 1.68 17.89 14.70
C ASP A 164 0.38 17.06 14.65
N GLN A 165 -0.42 17.21 13.59
CA GLN A 165 -1.80 16.72 13.56
C GLN A 165 -2.08 15.66 12.51
N ASN A 166 -1.37 15.71 11.38
CA ASN A 166 -1.74 14.90 10.23
C ASN A 166 -0.57 14.01 9.80
N SER A 167 -0.86 12.75 9.56
CA SER A 167 0.06 11.82 8.91
C SER A 167 -0.70 10.92 7.95
N ASN A 168 0.00 10.36 6.97
CA ASN A 168 -0.55 9.32 6.12
C ASN A 168 0.46 8.19 5.91
N ILE A 169 -0.08 6.99 5.81
CA ILE A 169 0.64 5.79 5.39
C ILE A 169 0.05 5.35 4.05
N SER A 170 0.94 4.96 3.13
CA SER A 170 0.54 4.27 1.91
C SER A 170 1.44 3.07 1.64
N VAL A 171 0.85 1.98 1.17
CA VAL A 171 1.53 0.84 0.55
C VAL A 171 1.07 0.76 -0.89
N THR A 172 1.94 1.15 -1.81
CA THR A 172 1.61 1.31 -3.23
C THR A 172 2.26 0.20 -4.04
N TYR A 173 1.44 -0.60 -4.72
CA TYR A 173 1.84 -1.58 -5.71
C TYR A 173 1.71 -0.94 -7.08
N LYS A 174 2.81 -0.80 -7.82
CA LYS A 174 2.82 -0.16 -9.14
C LYS A 174 3.75 -0.88 -10.09
N VAL A 175 3.37 -0.86 -11.36
CA VAL A 175 4.23 -1.36 -12.44
C VAL A 175 5.58 -0.65 -12.42
N ASN A 176 6.65 -1.42 -12.61
CA ASN A 176 8.02 -0.91 -12.70
C ASN A 176 8.49 -0.74 -14.16
N THR A 177 7.57 -0.89 -15.12
CA THR A 177 7.78 -0.72 -16.56
C THR A 177 7.00 0.46 -17.12
N SER A 178 7.45 0.98 -18.27
CA SER A 178 6.81 2.08 -18.98
C SER A 178 5.39 1.70 -19.45
N PRO A 179 4.42 2.65 -19.50
CA PRO A 179 3.10 2.41 -20.09
C PRO A 179 3.10 1.78 -21.48
N GLU A 180 4.16 2.03 -22.26
CA GLU A 180 4.34 1.46 -23.60
C GLU A 180 4.55 -0.07 -23.59
N ASP A 181 5.02 -0.62 -22.48
CA ASP A 181 5.32 -2.04 -22.33
C ASP A 181 4.14 -2.86 -21.78
N TRP A 182 3.02 -2.23 -21.40
CA TRP A 182 1.87 -2.94 -20.81
C TRP A 182 1.05 -3.76 -21.83
N ASN A 183 1.38 -3.67 -23.12
CA ASN A 183 0.63 -4.32 -24.22
C ASN A 183 1.46 -5.35 -25.01
N LYS A 184 2.66 -5.68 -24.55
CA LYS A 184 3.48 -6.76 -25.11
C LYS A 184 3.14 -8.08 -24.43
#